data_AF-A0A1Q9NK74-F1
#
_entry.id   AF-A0A1Q9NK74-F1
#
_cell.length_a   1.000
_cell.length_b   1.000
_cell.length_c   1.000
_cell.angle_alpha   90.00
_cell.angle_beta   90.00
_cell.angle_gamma   90.00
#
_symmetry.space_group_name_H-M   'P 1'
#
loop_
_entity.id
_entity.type
_entity.pdbx_description
1 polymer ?
#
loop_
_entity_poly.entity_id
_entity_poly.type
_entity_poly.pdbx_seq_one_letter_code
_entity_poly.pdbx_strand_id
1 'polypeptide(L)'
;MTYCELWLESEGGLSQFRVALLVPDEFDIPEGFTLSDAQYDPDKKFYVSEWHDGIVAAKKAIDTAAQFYTDRDLKFLYFREIRKPK
;
A
#
# COMPACT_ATOMS: atom_id res chain seq x y z
N MET A 1 -12.32 15.35 1.79
CA MET A 1 -12.53 14.03 1.15
C MET A 1 -11.38 13.16 1.60
N THR A 2 -11.67 12.15 2.41
CA THR A 2 -10.65 11.29 3.02
C THR A 2 -10.36 10.14 2.05
N TYR A 3 -9.09 9.91 1.74
CA TYR A 3 -8.67 8.85 0.82
C TYR A 3 -7.47 8.10 1.38
N CYS A 4 -7.35 6.83 1.00
CA CYS A 4 -6.15 6.01 1.21
C CYS A 4 -5.30 5.97 -0.04
N GLU A 5 -3.98 5.85 0.09
CA GLU A 5 -3.09 5.69 -1.07
C GLU A 5 -2.49 4.28 -1.05
N LEU A 6 -2.49 3.61 -2.21
CA LEU A 6 -1.97 2.26 -2.38
C LEU A 6 -0.82 2.28 -3.39
N TRP A 7 0.34 1.78 -2.98
CA TRP A 7 1.58 1.84 -3.74
C TRP A 7 2.22 0.47 -3.92
N LEU A 8 2.96 0.31 -5.02
CA LEU A 8 3.92 -0.78 -5.20
C LEU A 8 5.34 -0.22 -5.16
N GLU A 9 6.17 -0.80 -4.29
CA GLU A 9 7.57 -0.46 -4.13
C GLU A 9 8.45 -1.68 -4.41
N SER A 10 9.62 -1.44 -5.01
CA SER A 10 10.63 -2.46 -5.31
C SER A 10 11.99 -2.01 -4.75
N GLU A 11 12.60 -2.87 -3.93
CA GLU A 11 13.95 -2.68 -3.41
C GLU A 11 14.85 -3.81 -3.95
N GLY A 12 15.96 -3.47 -4.60
CA GLY A 12 16.91 -4.47 -5.11
C GLY A 12 16.63 -5.02 -6.53
N GLY A 13 15.56 -4.59 -7.20
CA GLY A 13 15.28 -4.91 -8.61
C GLY A 13 13.85 -5.40 -8.87
N LEU A 14 13.49 -5.56 -10.16
CA LEU A 14 12.13 -5.88 -10.63
C LEU A 14 11.57 -7.25 -10.19
N SER A 15 12.27 -8.01 -9.35
CA SER A 15 11.86 -9.35 -8.92
C SER A 15 11.05 -9.35 -7.64
N GLN A 16 11.20 -8.35 -6.77
CA GLN A 16 10.48 -8.30 -5.49
C GLN A 16 9.79 -6.95 -5.29
N PHE A 17 8.55 -7.03 -4.86
CA PHE A 17 7.68 -5.88 -4.65
C PHE A 17 6.96 -6.00 -3.32
N ARG A 18 6.72 -4.89 -2.64
CA ARG A 18 5.79 -4.83 -1.52
C ARG A 18 4.68 -3.83 -1.81
N VAL A 19 3.51 -4.06 -1.23
CA VAL A 19 2.40 -3.12 -1.26
C VAL A 19 2.53 -2.21 -0.06
N ALA A 20 2.38 -0.91 -0.28
CA ALA A 20 2.38 0.07 0.79
C ALA A 20 1.04 0.82 0.81
N LEU A 21 0.56 1.12 2.01
CA LEU A 21 -0.71 1.79 2.26
C LEU A 21 -0.44 3.05 3.07
N LEU A 22 -0.91 4.19 2.59
CA LEU A 22 -1.00 5.40 3.39
C LEU A 22 -2.45 5.61 3.79
N VAL A 23 -2.75 5.39 5.06
CA VAL A 23 -4.11 5.26 5.59
C VAL A 23 -4.33 6.32 6.68
N PRO A 24 -5.39 7.13 6.62
CA PRO A 24 -5.68 8.09 7.68
C PRO A 24 -5.93 7.39 9.02
N ASP A 25 -5.61 8.07 10.11
CA ASP A 25 -5.48 7.49 11.46
C ASP A 25 -6.72 6.77 12.03
N GLU A 26 -7.87 6.99 11.42
CA GLU A 26 -9.19 6.54 11.87
C GLU A 26 -9.72 5.30 11.12
N PHE A 27 -8.98 4.78 10.12
CA PHE A 27 -9.46 3.69 9.27
C PHE A 27 -8.83 2.34 9.59
N ASP A 28 -9.65 1.30 9.45
CA ASP A 28 -9.20 -0.08 9.52
C ASP A 28 -8.24 -0.41 8.38
N ILE A 29 -7.31 -1.32 8.67
CA ILE A 29 -6.34 -1.84 7.72
C ILE A 29 -6.70 -3.27 7.29
N PRO A 30 -6.48 -3.63 6.01
CA PRO A 30 -6.61 -5.00 5.56
C PRO A 30 -5.57 -5.91 6.24
N GLU A 31 -5.90 -7.20 6.34
CA GLU A 31 -4.98 -8.20 6.89
C GLU A 31 -3.68 -8.31 6.08
N GLY A 32 -2.60 -8.69 6.74
CA GLY A 32 -1.28 -8.87 6.11
C GLY A 32 -0.46 -7.59 5.95
N PHE A 33 -0.93 -6.47 6.52
CA PHE A 33 -0.19 -5.21 6.57
C PHE A 33 0.31 -4.92 7.98
N THR A 34 1.53 -4.40 8.06
CA THR A 34 2.20 -4.02 9.30
C THR A 34 2.58 -2.55 9.26
N LEU A 35 2.58 -1.88 10.41
CA LEU A 35 2.97 -0.47 10.48
C LEU A 35 4.45 -0.33 10.11
N SER A 36 4.76 0.54 9.16
CA SER A 36 6.13 0.82 8.77
C SER A 36 6.87 1.60 9.87
N ASP A 37 8.15 1.31 10.08
CA ASP A 37 9.00 2.11 10.97
C ASP A 37 9.19 3.54 10.44
N ALA A 38 9.13 3.71 9.12
CA ALA A 38 9.17 5.01 8.48
C ALA A 38 7.75 5.60 8.39
N GLN A 39 7.50 6.68 9.14
CA GLN A 39 6.26 7.45 9.07
C GLN A 39 6.58 8.85 8.54
N TYR A 40 5.76 9.33 7.60
CA TYR A 40 6.04 10.56 6.85
C TYR A 40 4.94 11.62 6.97
N ASP A 41 3.74 11.23 7.38
CA ASP A 41 2.56 12.09 7.43
C ASP A 41 2.01 12.07 8.87
N PRO A 42 1.72 13.23 9.49
CA PRO A 42 1.18 13.27 10.86
C PRO A 42 -0.29 12.83 10.93
N ASP A 43 -1.03 12.89 9.82
CA ASP A 43 -2.47 12.61 9.77
C ASP A 43 -2.76 11.21 9.17
N LYS A 44 -1.72 10.52 8.68
CA LYS A 44 -1.82 9.20 8.06
C LYS A 44 -0.72 8.27 8.54
N LYS A 45 -1.09 7.02 8.79
CA LYS A 45 -0.16 5.94 9.05
C LYS A 45 0.25 5.24 7.77
N PHE A 46 1.54 4.94 7.69
CA PHE A 46 2.14 4.19 6.61
C PHE A 46 2.28 2.72 6.99
N TYR A 47 1.67 1.84 6.21
CA TYR A 47 1.69 0.39 6.40
C TYR A 47 2.31 -0.29 5.19
N VAL A 48 2.93 -1.44 5.41
CA VAL A 48 3.58 -2.25 4.37
C VAL A 48 3.18 -3.71 4.49
N SER A 49 3.00 -4.37 3.35
CA SER A 49 2.85 -5.83 3.27
C SER A 49 4.20 -6.52 3.42
N GLU A 50 4.16 -7.85 3.50
CA GLU A 50 5.32 -8.67 3.18
C GLU A 50 5.79 -8.45 1.72
N TRP A 51 7.02 -8.84 1.45
CA TRP A 51 7.56 -8.84 0.08
C TRP A 51 6.92 -9.96 -0.76
N HIS A 52 6.60 -9.63 -2.00
CA HIS A 52 6.02 -10.51 -2.99
C HIS A 52 6.98 -10.70 -4.17
N ASP A 53 7.18 -11.94 -4.58
CA ASP A 53 7.96 -12.26 -5.76
C ASP A 53 7.14 -11.96 -7.04
N GLY A 54 7.59 -10.95 -7.79
CA GLY A 54 7.02 -10.55 -9.06
C GLY A 54 5.78 -9.67 -8.99
N ILE A 55 5.60 -8.85 -10.04
CA ILE A 55 4.53 -7.85 -10.10
C ILE A 55 3.13 -8.44 -10.09
N VAL A 56 2.95 -9.69 -10.53
CA VAL A 56 1.64 -10.36 -10.55
C VAL A 56 1.16 -10.67 -9.14
N ALA A 57 2.04 -11.17 -8.27
CA ALA A 57 1.69 -11.46 -6.88
C ALA A 57 1.40 -10.17 -6.12
N ALA A 58 2.24 -9.15 -6.28
CA ALA A 58 2.04 -7.85 -5.67
C ALA A 58 0.77 -7.15 -6.18
N LYS A 59 0.42 -7.33 -7.47
CA LYS A 59 -0.85 -6.87 -8.03
C LYS A 59 -2.06 -7.53 -7.36
N LYS A 60 -1.99 -8.83 -7.06
CA LYS A 60 -3.09 -9.50 -6.34
C LYS A 60 -3.28 -8.90 -4.95
N ALA A 61 -2.18 -8.68 -4.22
CA ALA A 61 -2.23 -8.09 -2.89
C ALA A 61 -2.84 -6.68 -2.89
N ILE A 62 -2.44 -5.82 -3.85
CA ILE A 62 -3.00 -4.47 -3.96
C ILE A 62 -4.47 -4.49 -4.40
N ASP A 63 -4.88 -5.42 -5.26
CA ASP A 63 -6.29 -5.57 -5.67
C ASP A 63 -7.16 -6.05 -4.49
N THR A 64 -6.65 -6.95 -3.64
CA THR A 64 -7.32 -7.37 -2.40
C THR A 64 -7.46 -6.19 -1.42
N ALA A 65 -6.40 -5.41 -1.22
CA ALA A 65 -6.46 -4.21 -0.37
C ALA A 65 -7.44 -3.17 -0.91
N ALA A 66 -7.48 -2.96 -2.23
CA ALA A 66 -8.43 -2.06 -2.88
C ALA A 66 -9.89 -2.53 -2.67
N GLN A 67 -10.15 -3.84 -2.77
CA GLN A 67 -11.48 -4.39 -2.52
C GLN A 67 -11.92 -4.15 -1.06
N PHE A 68 -11.03 -4.36 -0.10
CA PHE A 68 -11.31 -4.11 1.32
C PHE A 68 -11.80 -2.68 1.59
N TYR A 69 -11.20 -1.69 0.94
CA TYR A 69 -11.61 -0.28 1.07
C TYR A 69 -12.87 0.05 0.25
N THR A 70 -13.03 -0.56 -0.93
CA THR A 70 -14.24 -0.40 -1.76
C THR A 70 -15.48 -0.88 -1.03
N ASP A 71 -15.41 -2.05 -0.37
CA ASP A 71 -16.51 -2.64 0.39
C ASP A 71 -16.94 -1.78 1.58
N ARG A 72 -16.10 -0.82 1.99
CA ARG A 72 -16.32 0.13 3.09
C ARG A 72 -16.61 1.54 2.61
N ASP A 73 -16.87 1.72 1.32
CA ASP A 73 -17.16 3.01 0.66
C ASP A 73 -16.04 4.06 0.85
N LEU A 74 -14.80 3.60 1.00
CA LEU A 74 -13.63 4.48 1.12
C LEU A 74 -13.03 4.76 -0.25
N LYS A 75 -12.76 6.05 -0.49
CA LYS A 75 -12.04 6.48 -1.69
C LYS A 75 -10.57 6.12 -1.53
N PHE A 76 -9.95 5.62 -2.59
CA PHE A 76 -8.51 5.35 -2.59
C PHE A 76 -7.86 5.75 -3.91
N LEU A 77 -6.57 6.06 -3.83
CA LEU A 77 -5.71 6.40 -4.96
C LEU A 77 -4.73 5.27 -5.21
N TYR A 78 -4.63 4.85 -6.47
CA TYR A 78 -3.75 3.77 -6.89
C TYR A 78 -2.51 4.33 -7.56
N PHE A 79 -1.32 4.08 -7.01
CA PHE A 79 -0.06 4.31 -7.72
C PHE A 79 0.68 2.99 -7.90
N ARG A 80 1.01 2.68 -9.15
CA ARG A 80 1.53 1.35 -9.52
C ARG A 80 3.04 1.21 -9.46
N GLU A 81 3.77 2.32 -9.35
CA GLU A 81 5.23 2.28 -9.34
C GLU A 81 5.76 3.60 -8.75
N ILE A 82 6.36 3.55 -7.55
CA ILE A 82 7.24 4.64 -7.10
C ILE A 82 8.66 4.19 -7.46
N ARG A 83 9.12 4.53 -8.66
CA ARG A 83 10.56 4.42 -8.92
C ARG A 83 11.28 5.45 -8.06
N LYS A 84 12.33 5.01 -7.37
CA LYS A 84 13.24 5.89 -6.63
C LYS A 84 13.66 7.05 -7.54
N PRO A 85 13.46 8.33 -7.14
CA PRO A 85 14.09 9.44 -7.82
C PRO A 85 15.60 9.18 -7.83
N LYS A 86 16.25 9.36 -8.99
CA LYS A 86 17.71 9.31 -9.09
C LYS A 86 18.35 10.41 -8.27
#